data_AF-A0A537PJK1-F1
#
_entry.id   AF-A0A537PJK1-F1
#
_cell.length_a   1.000
_cell.length_b   1.000
_cell.length_c   1.000
_cell.angle_alpha   90.00
_cell.angle_beta   90.00
_cell.angle_gamma   90.00
#
_symmetry.space_group_name_H-M   'P 1'
#
loop_
_entity.id
_entity.type
_entity.pdbx_description
1 polymer ?
#
loop_
_entity_poly.entity_id
_entity_poly.type
_entity_poly.pdbx_seq_one_letter_code
_entity_poly.pdbx_strand_id
1 'polypeptide(L)'
;MSEARDQILARIRGSLKRGRLDSVRETELRDRVAAHQRNLVPARAAALDCRSRVDLFVAMAEEVQATTERVGSLAAVPDAVAHYLAAENLPADLVMAPDPSLDEIPWSARPLLRIRRGRA
;
A
#
# COMPACT_ATOMS: atom_id res chain seq x y z
N MET A 1 6.92 -26.22 -6.98
CA MET A 1 6.71 -25.43 -8.21
C MET A 1 5.96 -26.31 -9.19
N SER A 2 4.90 -25.82 -9.84
CA SER A 2 4.06 -26.63 -10.73
C SER A 2 4.69 -26.73 -12.12
N GLU A 3 4.80 -27.94 -12.66
CA GLU A 3 5.31 -28.23 -14.00
C GLU A 3 4.57 -27.43 -15.10
N ALA A 4 3.26 -27.24 -14.94
CA ALA A 4 2.45 -26.43 -15.85
C ALA A 4 2.86 -24.95 -15.86
N ARG A 5 3.20 -24.38 -14.68
CA ARG A 5 3.69 -23.00 -14.58
C ARG A 5 5.01 -22.84 -15.33
N ASP A 6 5.92 -23.78 -15.18
CA ASP A 6 7.24 -23.70 -15.80
C ASP A 6 7.15 -23.80 -17.33
N GLN A 7 6.25 -24.64 -17.85
CA GLN A 7 5.97 -24.77 -19.28
C GLN A 7 5.36 -23.48 -19.88
N ILE A 8 4.39 -22.86 -19.20
CA ILE A 8 3.82 -21.57 -19.60
C ILE A 8 4.91 -20.49 -19.66
N LEU A 9 5.71 -20.37 -18.59
CA LEU A 9 6.77 -19.36 -18.53
C LEU A 9 7.86 -19.61 -19.58
N ALA A 10 8.15 -20.87 -19.91
CA ALA A 10 9.10 -21.21 -20.98
C ALA A 10 8.58 -20.76 -22.36
N ARG A 11 7.28 -20.98 -22.65
CA ARG A 11 6.65 -20.52 -23.89
C ARG A 11 6.67 -19.00 -24.03
N ILE A 12 6.37 -18.28 -22.94
CA ILE A 12 6.42 -16.81 -22.91
C ILE A 12 7.84 -16.30 -23.14
N ARG A 13 8.85 -16.91 -22.51
CA ARG A 13 10.26 -16.55 -22.75
C ARG A 13 10.62 -16.76 -24.22
N GLY A 14 10.27 -17.92 -24.79
CA GLY A 14 10.48 -18.23 -26.20
C GLY A 14 9.84 -17.22 -27.16
N SER A 15 8.57 -16.84 -26.95
CA SER A 15 7.88 -15.87 -27.82
C SER A 15 8.49 -14.47 -27.76
N LEU A 16 9.03 -14.08 -26.61
CA LEU A 16 9.75 -12.82 -26.42
C LEU A 16 11.22 -12.87 -26.88
N LYS A 17 11.65 -13.97 -27.52
CA LYS A 17 13.06 -14.23 -27.89
C LYS A 17 14.02 -14.13 -26.69
N ARG A 18 13.54 -14.50 -25.50
CA ARG A 18 14.30 -14.53 -24.25
C ARG A 18 14.61 -15.97 -23.88
N GLY A 19 15.84 -16.24 -23.46
CA GLY A 19 16.27 -17.53 -22.94
C GLY A 19 16.02 -17.67 -21.43
N ARG A 20 16.44 -18.81 -20.87
CA ARG A 20 16.68 -18.89 -19.43
C ARG A 20 17.74 -17.83 -19.05
N LEU A 21 17.58 -17.21 -17.89
CA LEU A 21 18.60 -16.31 -17.38
C LEU A 21 19.90 -17.10 -17.16
N ASP A 22 21.02 -16.50 -17.52
CA ASP A 22 22.32 -17.01 -17.09
C ASP A 22 22.45 -16.85 -15.56
N SER A 23 23.32 -17.66 -14.96
CA SER A 23 23.48 -17.73 -13.50
C SER A 23 23.96 -16.41 -12.89
N VAL A 24 24.70 -15.60 -13.65
CA VAL A 24 25.22 -14.30 -13.20
C VAL A 24 24.06 -13.32 -13.06
N ARG A 25 23.26 -13.13 -14.11
CA ARG A 25 22.07 -12.27 -14.09
C ARG A 25 21.02 -12.75 -13.09
N GLU A 26 20.87 -14.06 -12.94
CA GLU A 26 19.95 -14.63 -11.95
C GLU A 26 20.37 -14.25 -10.52
N THR A 27 21.68 -14.26 -10.24
CA THR A 27 22.24 -13.83 -8.94
C THR A 27 22.09 -12.32 -8.74
N GLU A 28 22.46 -11.50 -9.72
CA GLU A 28 22.30 -10.04 -9.67
C GLU A 28 20.85 -9.62 -9.38
N LEU A 29 19.87 -10.27 -10.03
CA LEU A 29 18.46 -9.98 -9.81
C LEU A 29 18.00 -10.41 -8.41
N ARG A 30 18.45 -11.57 -7.92
CA ARG A 30 18.16 -12.01 -6.55
C ARG A 30 18.71 -11.03 -5.53
N ASP A 31 19.98 -10.63 -5.69
CA ASP A 31 20.64 -9.71 -4.78
C ASP A 31 19.93 -8.35 -4.77
N ARG A 32 19.53 -7.84 -5.94
CA ARG A 32 18.77 -6.60 -6.04
C ARG A 32 17.40 -6.67 -5.35
N VAL A 33 16.68 -7.78 -5.50
CA VAL A 33 15.39 -8.00 -4.82
C VAL A 33 15.60 -8.10 -3.31
N ALA A 34 16.65 -8.77 -2.87
CA ALA A 34 16.97 -8.92 -1.44
C ALA A 34 17.43 -7.60 -0.80
N ALA A 35 18.18 -6.76 -1.51
CA ALA A 35 18.76 -5.53 -0.98
C ALA A 35 17.75 -4.40 -0.73
N HIS A 36 16.54 -4.45 -1.33
CA HIS A 36 15.48 -3.45 -1.17
C HIS A 36 15.97 -1.99 -1.29
N GLN A 37 16.86 -1.72 -2.25
CA GLN A 37 17.40 -0.37 -2.42
C GLN A 37 16.28 0.63 -2.70
N ARG A 38 16.39 1.82 -2.09
CA ARG A 38 15.43 2.89 -2.31
C ARG A 38 15.41 3.26 -3.79
N ASN A 39 14.21 3.36 -4.35
CA ASN A 39 14.02 3.90 -5.68
C ASN A 39 14.29 5.41 -5.71
N LEU A 40 14.34 5.97 -6.92
CA LEU A 40 14.48 7.41 -7.14
C LEU A 40 13.40 8.18 -6.36
N VAL A 41 13.84 9.10 -5.51
CA VAL A 41 12.96 10.01 -4.77
C VAL A 41 12.73 11.24 -5.65
N PRO A 42 11.48 11.64 -5.94
CA PRO A 42 11.20 12.85 -6.70
C PRO A 42 11.85 14.07 -6.08
N ALA A 43 12.48 14.93 -6.90
CA ALA A 43 13.18 16.13 -6.43
C ALA A 43 12.28 17.02 -5.55
N ARG A 44 10.98 17.10 -5.89
CA ARG A 44 9.95 17.83 -5.13
C ARG A 44 9.79 17.38 -3.67
N ALA A 45 10.17 16.15 -3.33
CA ALA A 45 10.07 15.60 -1.98
C ALA A 45 11.43 15.49 -1.27
N ALA A 46 12.54 15.51 -2.02
CA ALA A 46 13.87 15.21 -1.50
C ALA A 46 14.36 16.23 -0.46
N ALA A 47 14.15 17.53 -0.72
CA ALA A 47 14.62 18.62 0.14
C ALA A 47 13.66 18.99 1.29
N LEU A 48 12.49 18.37 1.37
CA LEU A 48 11.47 18.69 2.36
C LEU A 48 11.74 18.02 3.71
N ASP A 49 11.38 18.67 4.80
CA ASP A 49 11.34 18.05 6.13
C ASP A 49 10.14 17.09 6.25
N CYS A 50 10.06 16.34 7.36
CA CYS A 50 9.01 15.34 7.54
C CYS A 50 7.61 15.94 7.42
N ARG A 51 7.37 17.10 8.04
CA ARG A 51 6.06 17.75 8.03
C ARG A 51 5.69 18.21 6.63
N SER A 52 6.58 18.90 5.92
CA SER A 52 6.30 19.37 4.56
C SER A 52 6.12 18.21 3.57
N ARG A 53 6.72 17.04 3.81
CA ARG A 53 6.44 15.84 3.01
C ARG A 53 5.01 15.31 3.19
N VAL A 54 4.48 15.35 4.41
CA VAL A 54 3.07 14.99 4.67
C VAL A 54 2.14 16.00 4.00
N ASP A 55 2.45 17.30 4.09
CA ASP A 55 1.68 18.35 3.44
C ASP A 55 1.66 18.18 1.91
N LEU A 56 2.82 17.85 1.32
CA LEU A 56 2.92 17.53 -0.11
C LEU A 56 2.12 16.29 -0.48
N PHE A 57 2.15 15.23 0.35
CA PHE A 57 1.35 14.03 0.10
C PHE A 57 -0.15 14.35 0.04
N VAL A 58 -0.64 15.12 1.01
CA VAL A 58 -2.04 15.55 1.07
C VAL A 58 -2.41 16.33 -0.20
N ALA A 59 -1.61 17.34 -0.55
CA ALA A 59 -1.86 18.15 -1.75
C ALA A 59 -1.91 17.31 -3.04
N MET A 60 -0.96 16.38 -3.21
CA MET A 60 -0.91 15.51 -4.38
C MET A 60 -2.07 14.50 -4.43
N ALA A 61 -2.55 14.02 -3.28
CA ALA A 61 -3.70 13.12 -3.20
C ALA A 61 -5.00 13.85 -3.54
N GLU A 62 -5.18 15.06 -3.02
CA GLU A 62 -6.35 15.91 -3.30
C GLU A 62 -6.37 16.41 -4.76
N GLU A 63 -5.21 16.64 -5.38
CA GLU A 63 -5.08 16.96 -6.80
C GLU A 63 -5.72 15.89 -7.70
N VAL A 64 -5.70 14.63 -7.27
CA VAL A 64 -6.35 13.49 -7.96
C VAL A 64 -7.69 13.11 -7.35
N GLN A 65 -8.37 14.06 -6.69
CA GLN A 65 -9.71 13.93 -6.12
C GLN A 65 -9.83 12.91 -4.98
N ALA A 66 -8.76 12.63 -4.24
CA ALA A 66 -8.86 11.89 -2.99
C ALA A 66 -9.35 12.80 -1.85
N THR A 67 -10.11 12.23 -0.91
CA THR A 67 -10.43 12.89 0.36
C THR A 67 -9.35 12.57 1.40
N THR A 68 -8.89 13.57 2.14
CA THR A 68 -7.94 13.38 3.24
C THR A 68 -8.46 14.00 4.54
N GLU A 69 -8.11 13.40 5.67
CA GLU A 69 -8.44 13.94 7.00
C GLU A 69 -7.22 13.81 7.92
N ARG A 70 -6.91 14.87 8.68
CA ARG A 70 -5.83 14.86 9.68
C ARG A 70 -6.38 14.49 11.04
N VAL A 71 -5.96 13.33 11.53
CA VAL A 71 -6.36 12.82 12.85
C VAL A 71 -5.22 13.00 13.84
N GLY A 72 -5.50 13.63 14.99
CA GLY A 72 -4.48 13.99 15.98
C GLY A 72 -3.92 12.83 16.80
N SER A 73 -4.58 11.67 16.81
CA SER A 73 -4.13 10.46 17.51
C SER A 73 -4.85 9.21 17.01
N LEU A 74 -4.31 8.03 17.29
CA LEU A 74 -4.98 6.75 16.97
C LEU A 74 -6.35 6.63 17.63
N ALA A 75 -6.54 7.21 18.82
CA ALA A 75 -7.81 7.16 19.54
C ALA A 75 -8.94 7.92 18.84
N ALA A 76 -8.61 8.92 18.00
CA ALA A 76 -9.59 9.69 17.24
C ALA A 76 -9.95 9.04 15.88
N VAL A 77 -9.22 7.99 15.46
CA VAL A 77 -9.45 7.34 14.16
C VAL A 77 -10.84 6.70 14.03
N PRO A 78 -11.38 5.95 15.03
CA PRO A 78 -12.70 5.34 14.89
C PRO A 78 -13.81 6.38 14.67
N ASP A 79 -13.69 7.54 15.33
CA ASP A 79 -14.64 8.64 15.25
C ASP A 79 -14.60 9.32 13.88
N ALA A 80 -13.39 9.61 13.37
CA ALA A 80 -13.18 10.17 12.04
C ALA A 80 -13.75 9.25 10.95
N VAL A 81 -13.47 7.95 11.02
CA VAL A 81 -13.99 6.95 10.06
C VAL A 81 -15.52 6.89 10.11
N ALA A 82 -16.11 6.84 11.31
CA ALA A 82 -17.57 6.81 11.46
C ALA A 82 -18.23 8.08 10.91
N HIS A 83 -17.60 9.24 11.12
CA HIS A 83 -18.07 10.52 10.57
C HIS A 83 -18.02 10.54 9.05
N TYR A 84 -16.89 10.12 8.46
CA TYR A 84 -16.74 10.02 7.01
C TYR A 84 -17.79 9.11 6.38
N LEU A 85 -18.00 7.91 6.92
CA LEU A 85 -19.00 6.98 6.41
C LEU A 85 -20.43 7.57 6.48
N ALA A 86 -20.75 8.26 7.57
CA ALA A 86 -22.06 8.92 7.72
C ALA A 86 -22.25 10.08 6.73
N ALA A 87 -21.22 10.91 6.54
CA ALA A 87 -21.25 12.03 5.60
C ALA A 87 -21.45 11.58 4.15
N GLU A 88 -20.82 10.45 3.78
CA GLU A 88 -20.93 9.84 2.45
C GLU A 88 -22.15 8.91 2.31
N ASN A 89 -23.03 8.83 3.32
CA ASN A 89 -24.18 7.91 3.37
C ASN A 89 -23.82 6.43 3.11
N LEU A 90 -22.66 6.01 3.61
CA LEU A 90 -22.14 4.65 3.49
C LEU A 90 -22.52 3.79 4.71
N PRO A 91 -22.60 2.46 4.54
CA PRO A 91 -22.74 1.55 5.68
C PRO A 91 -21.50 1.63 6.59
N ALA A 92 -21.68 1.29 7.86
CA ALA A 92 -20.60 1.22 8.86
C ALA A 92 -19.67 0.01 8.67
N ASP A 93 -19.35 -0.33 7.41
CA ASP A 93 -18.59 -1.51 7.02
C ASP A 93 -17.28 -1.08 6.38
N LEU A 94 -16.15 -1.61 6.87
CA LEU A 94 -14.84 -1.32 6.31
C LEU A 94 -13.97 -2.58 6.18
N VAL A 95 -13.04 -2.51 5.22
CA VAL A 95 -11.99 -3.51 5.05
C VAL A 95 -10.68 -2.94 5.54
N MET A 96 -10.02 -3.66 6.44
CA MET A 96 -8.77 -3.24 7.04
C MET A 96 -7.64 -4.15 6.56
N ALA A 97 -6.54 -3.54 6.13
CA ALA A 97 -5.32 -4.29 5.81
C ALA A 97 -4.82 -5.04 7.07
N PRO A 98 -4.20 -6.23 6.91
CA PRO A 98 -3.66 -7.00 8.03
C PRO A 98 -2.30 -6.44 8.50
N ASP A 99 -2.26 -5.15 8.85
CA ASP A 99 -1.08 -4.47 9.36
C ASP A 99 -1.16 -4.37 10.91
N PRO A 100 -0.14 -4.83 11.66
CA PRO A 100 -0.16 -4.77 13.12
C PRO A 100 -0.31 -3.36 13.71
N SER A 101 0.15 -2.32 13.03
CA SER A 101 0.01 -0.93 13.52
C SER A 101 -1.46 -0.48 13.60
N LEU A 102 -2.35 -1.10 12.81
CA LEU A 102 -3.79 -0.81 12.84
C LEU A 102 -4.49 -1.50 14.01
N ASP A 103 -3.82 -2.40 14.73
CA ASP A 103 -4.36 -3.13 15.88
C ASP A 103 -4.29 -2.28 17.16
N GLU A 104 -3.44 -1.25 17.14
CA GLU A 104 -3.30 -0.27 18.24
C GLU A 104 -4.47 0.73 18.29
N ILE A 105 -5.27 0.81 17.22
CA ILE A 105 -6.43 1.71 17.15
C ILE A 105 -7.56 1.13 18.01
N PRO A 106 -8.19 1.93 18.90
CA PRO A 106 -9.25 1.46 19.80
C PRO A 106 -10.60 1.36 19.07
N TRP A 107 -10.71 0.46 18.09
CA TRP A 107 -11.91 0.25 17.28
C TRP A 107 -13.18 -0.01 18.10
N SER A 108 -13.04 -0.58 19.30
CA SER A 108 -14.14 -0.81 20.24
C SER A 108 -14.84 0.47 20.73
N ALA A 109 -14.22 1.65 20.58
CA ALA A 109 -14.86 2.94 20.88
C ALA A 109 -16.06 3.23 19.96
N ARG A 110 -16.13 2.60 18.79
CA ARG A 110 -17.25 2.69 17.84
C ARG A 110 -17.77 1.28 17.51
N PRO A 111 -18.60 0.67 18.39
CA PRO A 111 -19.01 -0.73 18.27
C PRO A 111 -19.91 -1.03 17.05
N LEU A 112 -20.46 0.00 16.41
CA LEU A 112 -21.26 -0.15 15.19
C LEU A 112 -20.39 -0.33 13.93
N LEU A 113 -19.08 -0.05 13.99
CA LEU A 113 -18.17 -0.30 12.88
C LEU A 113 -17.91 -1.80 12.74
N ARG A 114 -18.25 -2.36 11.57
CA ARG A 114 -17.96 -3.74 11.20
C ARG A 114 -16.69 -3.79 10.37
N ILE A 115 -15.65 -4.40 10.92
CA ILE A 115 -14.31 -4.43 10.31
C ILE A 115 -14.00 -5.84 9.81
N ARG A 116 -13.79 -5.98 8.50
CA ARG A 116 -13.27 -7.21 7.89
C ARG A 116 -11.78 -7.05 7.62
N ARG A 117 -10.94 -7.97 8.11
CA ARG A 117 -9.51 -7.99 7.74
C ARG A 117 -9.28 -8.71 6.42
N GLY A 118 -8.44 -8.15 5.56
CA GLY A 118 -8.02 -8.80 4.33
C GLY A 118 -7.64 -7.84 3.23
N ARG A 119 -7.51 -8.38 2.02
CA ARG A 119 -7.40 -7.55 0.81
C ARG A 119 -8.75 -6.84 0.59
N ALA A 120 -8.67 -5.58 0.17
CA ALA A 120 -9.82 -4.81 -0.29
C ALA A 120 -10.50 -5.53 -1.46
#